data_AF-A0A656G394-F1
#
_entry.id   AF-A0A656G394-F1
#
_cell.length_a   1.000
_cell.length_b   1.000
_cell.length_c   1.000
_cell.angle_alpha   90.00
_cell.angle_beta   90.00
_cell.angle_gamma   90.00
#
_symmetry.space_group_name_H-M   'P 1'
#
loop_
_entity.id
_entity.type
_entity.pdbx_description
1 polymer ?
#
loop_
_entity_poly.entity_id
_entity_poly.type
_entity_poly.pdbx_seq_one_letter_code
_entity_poly.pdbx_strand_id
1 'polypeptide(L)'
;MVMSRGVSQRLANASVSLKLGIGFGLVMLMTLMISATGWFSNQALIDRGDRVTAIAKINELTLQLRIDRTRYEDLFNAESAAEVRKTLDQLDAALVHARNLLRSPENIQSLDGQIQSAREYRQSFADMTKAIDAREISRSQMGDNADKAGDQANKVEAELLKADNILAFNGIVGVSKLIQQARFQVRGYTYSGRPDFEKNANQAIDEAITGINTLAGDISSEYLPLLQQAVVGLNGYRAAVGQYRDTQAASKAALEKMTALGTKMLTTSDDMIARQNKSRDADSEKSVFMIAVATALALVISILAAWVITRQITTPLQETLEVVERVASGDLSRNLRVDRKDELGKLQSTIQRMTVSLRELVSGIRDGVTQIASAAEELSAVTEQTSAGVNSQKVETDQVAPAMHEMTATVQEVARNAEEASEAAVAADQQARDGERVVNEAIAQIERLASAVGNSSEAMGALKQESDKIGSVLDVIKSVAEQTNLLALNAAIEAARAGEAGRGFA
;
A
#
# COMPACT_ATOMS: atom_id res chain seq x y z
N MET A 1 -17.69 24.89 0.63
CA MET A 1 -18.43 23.66 0.25
C MET A 1 -18.28 23.25 -1.22
N VAL A 2 -17.81 24.12 -2.13
CA VAL A 2 -17.56 23.77 -3.55
C VAL A 2 -16.19 23.10 -3.78
N MET A 3 -15.15 23.49 -3.02
CA MET A 3 -13.82 22.85 -3.09
C MET A 3 -13.81 21.37 -2.66
N SER A 4 -14.70 20.95 -1.74
CA SER A 4 -14.75 19.56 -1.25
C SER A 4 -15.35 18.58 -2.27
N ARG A 5 -16.23 19.04 -3.18
CA ARG A 5 -16.81 18.19 -4.22
C ARG A 5 -15.78 17.77 -5.27
N GLY A 6 -14.92 18.68 -5.71
CA GLY A 6 -13.87 18.39 -6.68
C GLY A 6 -12.80 17.43 -6.14
N VAL A 7 -12.36 17.64 -4.90
CA VAL A 7 -11.39 16.74 -4.24
C VAL A 7 -12.01 15.38 -3.98
N SER A 8 -13.27 15.33 -3.54
CA SER A 8 -13.99 14.06 -3.32
C SER A 8 -14.18 13.25 -4.61
N GLN A 9 -14.50 13.90 -5.74
CA GLN A 9 -14.63 13.22 -7.04
C GLN A 9 -13.28 12.76 -7.60
N ARG A 10 -12.21 13.55 -7.43
CA ARG A 10 -10.86 13.14 -7.84
C ARG A 10 -10.37 11.96 -7.00
N LEU A 11 -10.58 12.01 -5.68
CA LEU A 11 -10.28 10.88 -4.80
C LEU A 11 -11.15 9.67 -5.13
N ALA A 12 -12.44 9.82 -5.41
CA ALA A 12 -13.31 8.70 -5.77
C ALA A 12 -12.80 7.91 -6.98
N ASN A 13 -12.24 8.61 -7.98
CA ASN A 13 -11.67 8.01 -9.19
C ASN A 13 -10.21 7.58 -9.07
N ALA A 14 -9.53 7.87 -7.95
CA ALA A 14 -8.18 7.38 -7.69
C ALA A 14 -8.20 5.89 -7.34
N SER A 15 -7.11 5.19 -7.65
CA SER A 15 -6.99 3.77 -7.30
C SER A 15 -7.06 3.55 -5.79
N VAL A 16 -7.56 2.38 -5.38
CA VAL A 16 -7.59 1.96 -3.97
C VAL A 16 -6.18 1.96 -3.38
N SER A 17 -5.17 1.54 -4.15
CA SER A 17 -3.76 1.57 -3.75
C SER A 17 -3.26 2.99 -3.47
N LEU A 18 -3.64 3.98 -4.28
CA LEU A 18 -3.24 5.37 -4.08
C LEU A 18 -3.93 5.98 -2.84
N LYS A 19 -5.22 5.66 -2.63
CA LYS A 19 -5.97 6.11 -1.44
C LYS A 19 -5.33 5.60 -0.15
N LEU A 20 -5.02 4.30 -0.09
CA LEU A 20 -4.34 3.69 1.05
C LEU A 20 -2.91 4.22 1.19
N GLY A 21 -2.18 4.35 0.09
CA GLY A 21 -0.81 4.89 0.08
C GLY A 21 -0.72 6.31 0.62
N ILE A 22 -1.68 7.19 0.28
CA ILE A 22 -1.75 8.55 0.83
C ILE A 22 -2.06 8.51 2.33
N GLY A 23 -3.02 7.69 2.76
CA GLY A 23 -3.40 7.55 4.17
C GLY A 23 -2.22 7.06 5.03
N PHE A 24 -1.63 5.92 4.66
CA PHE A 24 -0.47 5.37 5.36
C PHE A 24 0.78 6.25 5.23
N GLY A 25 0.99 6.87 4.07
CA GLY A 25 2.11 7.79 3.85
C GLY A 25 2.05 9.02 4.75
N LEU A 26 0.86 9.61 4.94
CA LEU A 26 0.64 10.71 5.87
C LEU A 26 0.91 10.30 7.31
N VAL A 27 0.43 9.13 7.74
CA VAL A 27 0.69 8.61 9.09
C VAL A 27 2.19 8.39 9.30
N MET A 28 2.88 7.75 8.36
CA MET A 28 4.33 7.54 8.43
C MET A 28 5.10 8.86 8.48
N LEU A 29 4.72 9.85 7.68
CA LEU A 29 5.33 11.18 7.68
C LEU A 29 5.12 11.89 9.02
N MET A 30 3.93 11.80 9.60
CA MET A 30 3.65 12.35 10.94
C MET A 30 4.47 11.64 12.02
N THR A 31 4.56 10.31 11.98
CA THR A 31 5.40 9.53 12.89
C THR A 31 6.86 9.95 12.79
N LEU A 32 7.39 10.11 11.57
CA LEU A 32 8.76 10.61 11.35
C LEU A 32 8.96 12.01 11.91
N MET A 33 8.00 12.93 11.74
CA MET A 33 8.10 14.28 12.32
C MET A 33 8.08 14.25 13.85
N ILE A 34 7.22 13.42 14.47
CA ILE A 34 7.18 13.26 15.93
C ILE A 34 8.50 12.67 16.43
N SER A 35 9.00 11.61 15.79
CA SER A 35 10.29 10.99 16.13
C SER A 35 11.45 11.96 15.97
N ALA A 36 11.50 12.75 14.89
CA ALA A 36 12.54 13.75 14.67
C ALA A 36 12.48 14.86 15.75
N THR A 37 11.29 15.35 16.09
CA THR A 37 11.09 16.36 17.14
C THR A 37 11.55 15.81 18.49
N GLY A 38 11.18 14.57 18.83
CA GLY A 38 11.64 13.89 20.03
C GLY A 38 13.16 13.71 20.07
N TRP A 39 13.77 13.33 18.94
CA TRP A 39 15.22 13.18 18.82
C TRP A 39 15.96 14.49 19.08
N PHE A 40 15.59 15.58 18.38
CA PHE A 40 16.24 16.88 18.55
C PHE A 40 16.02 17.46 19.95
N SER A 41 14.83 17.30 20.52
CA SER A 41 14.55 17.69 21.90
C SER A 41 15.44 16.95 22.89
N ASN A 42 15.58 15.63 22.73
CA ASN A 42 16.40 14.83 23.62
C ASN A 42 17.89 15.20 23.50
N GLN A 43 18.37 15.43 22.28
CA GLN A 43 19.76 15.84 22.05
C GLN A 43 20.05 17.23 22.65
N ALA A 44 19.12 18.17 22.55
CA ALA A 44 19.24 19.47 23.22
C ALA A 44 19.27 19.37 24.75
N LEU A 45 18.51 18.43 25.33
CA LEU A 45 18.53 18.15 26.78
C LEU A 45 19.86 17.52 27.21
N ILE A 46 20.42 16.59 26.44
CA ILE A 46 21.73 15.98 26.69
C ILE A 46 22.83 17.06 26.64
N ASP A 47 22.88 17.87 25.58
CA ASP A 47 23.86 18.95 25.45
C ASP A 47 23.80 19.95 26.62
N ARG A 48 22.59 20.21 27.13
CA ARG A 48 22.38 21.05 28.32
C ARG A 48 22.87 20.36 29.60
N GLY A 49 22.60 19.06 29.73
CA GLY A 49 23.11 18.22 30.81
C GLY A 49 24.64 18.27 30.89
N ASP A 50 25.32 18.10 29.76
CA ASP A 50 26.79 18.16 29.68
C ASP A 50 27.34 19.51 30.15
N ARG A 51 26.68 20.62 29.76
CA ARG A 51 27.06 21.96 30.24
C ARG A 51 26.88 22.11 31.75
N VAL A 52 25.77 21.63 32.31
CA VAL A 52 25.52 21.68 33.77
C VAL A 52 26.54 20.84 34.52
N THR A 53 26.84 19.63 34.03
CA THR A 53 27.86 18.74 34.60
C THR A 53 29.25 19.40 34.59
N ALA A 54 29.62 20.07 33.50
CA ALA A 54 30.88 20.79 33.41
C ALA A 54 30.96 21.94 34.44
N ILE A 55 29.89 22.71 34.63
CA ILE A 55 29.83 23.79 35.64
C ILE A 55 29.83 23.21 37.06
N ALA A 56 29.11 22.11 37.30
CA ALA A 56 29.11 21.42 38.58
C ALA A 56 30.52 20.92 38.95
N LYS A 57 31.30 20.45 37.96
CA LYS A 57 32.68 20.04 38.20
C LYS A 57 33.57 21.21 38.61
N ILE A 58 33.38 22.40 38.04
CA ILE A 58 34.06 23.63 38.46
C ILE A 58 33.70 23.96 39.92
N ASN A 59 32.42 23.83 40.29
CA ASN A 59 31.96 24.07 41.67
C ASN A 59 32.61 23.08 42.65
N GLU A 60 32.61 21.79 42.32
CA GLU A 60 33.25 20.72 43.10
C GLU A 60 34.75 20.98 43.30
N LEU A 61 35.48 21.29 42.22
CA LEU A 61 36.91 21.60 42.29
C LEU A 61 37.20 22.88 43.07
N THR A 62 36.31 23.87 43.02
CA THR A 62 36.44 25.09 43.82
C THR A 62 36.26 24.80 45.31
N LEU A 63 35.34 23.90 45.68
CA LEU A 63 35.21 23.43 47.06
C LEU A 63 36.44 22.64 47.50
N GLN A 64 36.92 21.71 46.68
CA GLN A 64 38.13 20.94 46.95
C GLN A 64 39.35 21.87 47.12
N LEU A 65 39.48 22.89 46.26
CA LEU A 65 40.54 23.89 46.35
C LEU A 65 40.53 24.62 47.70
N ARG A 66 39.34 24.95 48.24
CA ARG A 66 39.22 25.54 49.58
C ARG A 66 39.65 24.57 50.67
N ILE A 67 39.32 23.28 50.55
CA ILE A 67 39.73 22.24 51.50
C ILE A 67 41.26 22.10 51.51
N ASP A 68 41.87 22.00 50.33
CA ASP A 68 43.32 21.83 50.19
C ASP A 68 44.07 23.07 50.68
N ARG A 69 43.54 24.27 50.40
CA ARG A 69 44.10 25.54 50.88
C ARG A 69 44.04 25.62 52.42
N THR A 70 42.92 25.28 53.03
CA THR A 70 42.81 25.22 54.50
C THR A 70 43.78 24.20 55.09
N ARG A 71 43.97 23.04 54.45
CA ARG A 71 45.00 22.07 54.88
C ARG A 71 46.42 22.65 54.79
N TYR A 72 46.73 23.42 53.76
CA TYR A 72 48.01 24.11 53.63
C TYR A 72 48.19 25.20 54.71
N GLU A 73 47.12 25.93 55.07
CA GLU A 73 47.13 26.89 56.18
C GLU A 73 47.43 26.24 57.53
N ASP A 74 47.03 24.98 57.73
CA ASP A 74 47.30 24.27 58.98
C ASP A 74 48.71 23.68 59.03
N LEU A 75 49.22 23.19 57.89
CA LEU A 75 50.46 22.40 57.84
C LEU A 75 51.70 23.16 57.36
N PHE A 76 51.53 24.20 56.54
CA PHE A 76 52.61 25.00 55.95
C PHE A 76 53.73 24.19 55.27
N ASN A 77 53.39 23.04 54.67
CA ASN A 77 54.39 22.13 54.10
C ASN A 77 54.30 22.01 52.56
N ALA A 78 55.37 21.51 51.96
CA ALA A 78 55.49 21.40 50.50
C ALA A 78 54.44 20.45 49.88
N GLU A 79 54.06 19.40 50.60
CA GLU A 79 53.08 18.40 50.13
C GLU A 79 51.67 19.00 50.02
N SER A 80 51.20 19.66 51.07
CA SER A 80 49.91 20.37 51.04
C SER A 80 49.91 21.52 50.03
N ALA A 81 51.04 22.22 49.85
CA ALA A 81 51.17 23.21 48.78
C ALA A 81 51.07 22.60 47.37
N ALA A 82 51.61 21.39 47.17
CA ALA A 82 51.52 20.68 45.90
C ALA A 82 50.07 20.26 45.60
N GLU A 83 49.31 19.81 46.60
CA GLU A 83 47.91 19.44 46.41
C GLU A 83 47.05 20.65 46.01
N VAL A 84 47.27 21.82 46.60
CA VAL A 84 46.59 23.07 46.16
C VAL A 84 46.88 23.38 44.70
N ARG A 85 48.15 23.28 44.26
CA ARG A 85 48.53 23.53 42.87
C ARG A 85 47.90 22.52 41.91
N LYS A 86 47.86 21.25 42.29
CA LYS A 86 47.21 20.19 41.52
C LYS A 86 45.72 20.44 41.37
N THR A 87 45.02 20.82 42.43
CA THR A 87 43.59 21.16 42.35
C THR A 87 43.34 22.42 41.51
N LEU A 88 44.24 23.42 41.57
CA LEU A 88 44.20 24.57 40.65
C LEU A 88 44.38 24.16 39.18
N ASP A 89 45.30 23.25 38.87
CA ASP A 89 45.50 22.75 37.50
C ASP A 89 44.27 21.99 37.00
N GLN A 90 43.63 21.20 37.86
CA GLN A 90 42.36 20.53 37.55
C GLN A 90 41.23 21.53 37.33
N LEU A 91 41.15 22.57 38.15
CA LEU A 91 40.16 23.65 38.02
C LEU A 91 40.34 24.40 36.70
N ASP A 92 41.57 24.75 36.32
CA ASP A 92 41.88 25.40 35.05
C ASP A 92 41.47 24.53 33.85
N ALA A 93 41.74 23.22 33.91
CA ALA A 93 41.32 22.28 32.86
C ALA A 93 39.78 22.19 32.77
N ALA A 94 39.08 22.14 33.90
CA ALA A 94 37.61 22.12 33.95
C ALA A 94 37.00 23.41 33.41
N LEU A 95 37.59 24.57 33.74
CA LEU A 95 37.17 25.87 33.22
C LEU A 95 37.33 25.94 31.69
N VAL A 96 38.46 25.49 31.14
CA VAL A 96 38.68 25.43 29.68
C VAL A 96 37.70 24.46 29.01
N HIS A 97 37.45 23.30 29.61
CA HIS A 97 36.49 22.33 29.09
C HIS A 97 35.08 22.91 29.03
N ALA A 98 34.60 23.52 30.13
CA ALA A 98 33.31 24.21 30.15
C ALA A 98 33.22 25.32 29.11
N ARG A 99 34.32 26.04 28.85
CA ARG A 99 34.37 27.14 27.89
C ARG A 99 34.11 26.69 26.45
N ASN A 100 34.51 25.47 26.12
CA ASN A 100 34.29 24.87 24.80
C ASN A 100 32.85 24.37 24.60
N LEU A 101 32.13 24.06 25.69
CA LEU A 101 30.75 23.57 25.66
C LEU A 101 29.71 24.70 25.66
N LEU A 102 30.04 25.84 26.25
CA LEU A 102 29.12 26.98 26.39
C LEU A 102 29.00 27.77 25.08
N ARG A 103 27.76 28.15 24.75
CA ARG A 103 27.42 28.90 23.52
C ARG A 103 26.86 30.30 23.79
N SER A 104 26.23 30.52 24.95
CA SER A 104 25.62 31.81 25.30
C SER A 104 26.69 32.84 25.64
N PRO A 105 26.66 34.07 25.08
CA PRO A 105 27.59 35.14 25.42
C PRO A 105 27.66 35.44 26.93
N GLU A 106 26.52 35.37 27.62
CA GLU A 106 26.42 35.67 29.04
C GLU A 106 27.10 34.59 29.92
N ASN A 107 26.93 33.32 29.55
CA ASN A 107 27.59 32.20 30.22
C ASN A 107 29.10 32.20 29.93
N ILE A 108 29.47 32.58 28.71
CA ILE A 108 30.86 32.77 28.30
C ILE A 108 31.52 33.86 29.13
N GLN A 109 30.88 35.02 29.28
CA GLN A 109 31.39 36.12 30.09
C GLN A 109 31.53 35.72 31.57
N SER A 110 30.54 35.01 32.11
CA SER A 110 30.58 34.50 33.48
C SER A 110 31.78 33.56 33.68
N LEU A 111 32.02 32.66 32.72
CA LEU A 111 33.11 31.71 32.77
C LEU A 111 34.49 32.36 32.56
N ASP A 112 34.60 33.34 31.66
CA ASP A 112 35.83 34.12 31.47
C ASP A 112 36.18 34.88 32.77
N GLY A 113 35.17 35.36 33.49
CA GLY A 113 35.33 35.91 34.84
C GLY A 113 35.81 34.89 35.89
N GLN A 114 35.37 33.63 35.80
CA GLN A 114 35.88 32.55 36.66
C GLN A 114 37.33 32.18 36.32
N ILE A 115 37.69 32.10 35.04
CA ILE A 115 39.07 31.88 34.58
C ILE A 115 40.00 32.96 35.14
N GLN A 116 39.57 34.23 35.05
CA GLN A 116 40.34 35.32 35.63
C GLN A 116 40.46 35.20 37.16
N SER A 117 39.38 34.81 37.84
CA SER A 117 39.37 34.61 39.29
C SER A 117 40.30 33.46 39.72
N ALA A 118 40.35 32.36 38.95
CA ALA A 118 41.26 31.24 39.19
C ALA A 118 42.74 31.64 39.01
N ARG A 119 43.06 32.45 37.99
CA ARG A 119 44.41 33.01 37.80
C ARG A 119 44.82 33.92 38.97
N GLU A 120 43.93 34.81 39.40
CA GLU A 120 44.18 35.68 40.54
C GLU A 120 44.32 34.89 41.84
N TYR A 121 43.58 33.80 41.99
CA TYR A 121 43.70 32.88 43.11
C TYR A 121 45.08 32.23 43.12
N ARG A 122 45.53 31.69 41.97
CA ARG A 122 46.86 31.07 41.82
C ARG A 122 47.98 32.05 42.17
N GLN A 123 47.88 33.29 41.71
CA GLN A 123 48.85 34.33 42.07
C GLN A 123 48.83 34.62 43.58
N SER A 124 47.63 34.79 44.17
CA SER A 124 47.48 35.06 45.60
C SER A 124 48.01 33.89 46.45
N PHE A 125 47.86 32.65 45.98
CA PHE A 125 48.44 31.48 46.62
C PHE A 125 49.98 31.51 46.59
N ALA A 126 50.58 31.87 45.46
CA ALA A 126 52.02 32.03 45.35
C ALA A 126 52.55 33.15 46.27
N ASP A 127 51.83 34.28 46.34
CA ASP A 127 52.16 35.38 47.24
C ASP A 127 52.09 34.94 48.71
N MET A 128 51.08 34.14 49.07
CA MET A 128 50.93 33.56 50.41
C MET A 128 52.09 32.63 50.75
N THR A 129 52.43 31.68 49.88
CA THR A 129 53.57 30.77 50.10
C THR A 129 54.87 31.55 50.30
N LYS A 130 55.14 32.55 49.45
CA LYS A 130 56.32 33.41 49.59
C LYS A 130 56.34 34.18 50.91
N ALA A 131 55.17 34.67 51.35
CA ALA A 131 55.05 35.37 52.63
C ALA A 131 55.31 34.43 53.82
N ILE A 132 54.83 33.18 53.76
CA ILE A 132 55.08 32.16 54.78
C ILE A 132 56.58 31.81 54.84
N ASP A 133 57.23 31.59 53.70
CA ASP A 133 58.68 31.31 53.66
C ASP A 133 59.48 32.46 54.27
N ALA A 134 59.14 33.70 53.91
CA ALA A 134 59.78 34.90 54.46
C ALA A 134 59.50 35.08 55.97
N ARG A 135 58.32 34.66 56.45
CA ARG A 135 57.97 34.64 57.88
C ARG A 135 58.87 33.68 58.65
N GLU A 136 59.09 32.47 58.14
CA GLU A 136 59.98 31.49 58.79
C GLU A 136 61.45 31.94 58.77
N ILE A 137 61.90 32.57 57.69
CA ILE A 137 63.24 33.20 57.65
C ILE A 137 63.36 34.28 58.72
N SER A 138 62.36 35.16 58.84
CA SER A 138 62.33 36.21 59.87
C SER A 138 62.34 35.62 61.28
N ARG A 139 61.67 34.47 61.47
CA ARG A 139 61.64 33.73 62.73
C ARG A 139 63.01 33.14 63.10
N SER A 140 63.75 32.61 62.12
CA SER A 140 65.13 32.17 62.32
C SER A 140 66.05 33.34 62.68
N GLN A 141 65.98 34.44 61.91
CA GLN A 141 66.78 35.65 62.15
C GLN A 141 66.49 36.27 63.51
N MET A 142 65.22 36.19 63.97
CA MET A 142 64.83 36.58 65.31
C MET A 142 65.61 35.79 66.38
N GLY A 143 65.70 34.46 66.23
CA GLY A 143 66.50 33.61 67.11
C GLY A 143 67.98 34.00 67.11
N ASP A 144 68.59 34.03 65.92
CA ASP A 144 70.02 34.30 65.75
C ASP A 144 70.45 35.65 66.32
N ASN A 145 69.63 36.70 66.11
CA ASN A 145 69.92 38.04 66.59
C ASN A 145 69.73 38.19 68.10
N ALA A 146 68.72 37.51 68.68
CA ALA A 146 68.52 37.47 70.13
C ALA A 146 69.64 36.69 70.84
N ASP A 147 70.10 35.58 70.25
CA ASP A 147 71.21 34.78 70.78
C ASP A 147 72.52 35.57 70.71
N LYS A 148 72.80 36.25 69.59
CA LYS A 148 73.94 37.19 69.50
C LYS A 148 73.92 38.25 70.61
N ALA A 149 72.78 38.87 70.88
CA ALA A 149 72.67 39.87 71.93
C ALA A 149 72.93 39.28 73.32
N GLY A 150 72.33 38.12 73.61
CA GLY A 150 72.53 37.40 74.87
C GLY A 150 73.97 36.94 75.07
N ASP A 151 74.62 36.40 74.04
CA ASP A 151 76.00 35.91 74.11
C ASP A 151 77.00 37.03 74.41
N GLN A 152 76.80 38.21 73.84
CA GLN A 152 77.66 39.37 74.15
C GLN A 152 77.44 39.86 75.59
N ALA A 153 76.20 39.88 76.07
CA ALA A 153 75.90 40.20 77.46
C ALA A 153 76.54 39.19 78.44
N ASN A 154 76.45 37.90 78.14
CA ASN A 154 77.05 36.82 78.92
C ASN A 154 78.59 36.92 78.98
N LYS A 155 79.24 37.36 77.91
CA LYS A 155 80.69 37.60 77.91
C LYS A 155 81.06 38.75 78.85
N VAL A 156 80.33 39.86 78.81
CA VAL A 156 80.54 40.99 79.73
C VAL A 156 80.30 40.55 81.18
N GLU A 157 79.25 39.77 81.44
CA GLU A 157 78.95 39.18 82.75
C GLU A 157 80.10 38.30 83.27
N ALA A 158 80.65 37.43 82.42
CA ALA A 158 81.76 36.56 82.79
C ALA A 158 83.06 37.33 83.09
N GLU A 159 83.37 38.39 82.34
CA GLU A 159 84.56 39.21 82.59
C GLU A 159 84.41 40.09 83.84
N LEU A 160 83.22 40.64 84.08
CA LEU A 160 82.95 41.42 85.29
C LEU A 160 83.00 40.59 86.57
N LEU A 161 82.56 39.32 86.50
CA LEU A 161 82.66 38.38 87.61
C LEU A 161 84.12 38.12 88.00
N LYS A 162 85.04 38.09 87.02
CA LYS A 162 86.49 37.94 87.27
C LYS A 162 87.11 39.21 87.85
N ALA A 163 86.59 40.37 87.49
CA ALA A 163 87.09 41.69 87.91
C ALA A 163 86.60 42.13 89.30
N ASP A 164 85.76 41.34 89.97
CA ASP A 164 85.16 41.61 91.30
C ASP A 164 84.36 42.94 91.37
N ASN A 165 83.80 43.40 90.23
CA ASN A 165 83.00 44.61 90.15
C ASN A 165 81.51 44.29 90.29
N ILE A 166 81.05 44.17 91.54
CA ILE A 166 79.67 43.76 91.88
C ILE A 166 78.60 44.71 91.31
N LEU A 167 78.86 46.02 91.28
CA LEU A 167 77.90 47.03 90.79
C LEU A 167 77.65 46.86 89.28
N ALA A 168 78.73 46.80 88.48
CA ALA A 168 78.63 46.57 87.05
C ALA A 168 78.06 45.17 86.74
N PHE A 169 78.43 44.16 87.54
CA PHE A 169 77.90 42.79 87.42
C PHE A 169 76.38 42.75 87.60
N ASN A 170 75.84 43.41 88.62
CA ASN A 170 74.39 43.50 88.82
C ASN A 170 73.70 44.25 87.66
N GLY A 171 74.36 45.26 87.09
CA GLY A 171 73.88 45.98 85.92
C GLY A 171 73.73 45.09 84.69
N ILE A 172 74.76 44.28 84.35
CA ILE A 172 74.68 43.37 83.21
C ILE A 172 73.68 42.23 83.43
N VAL A 173 73.54 41.71 84.65
CA VAL A 173 72.49 40.72 84.98
C VAL A 173 71.08 41.32 84.75
N GLY A 174 70.89 42.59 85.11
CA GLY A 174 69.66 43.32 84.81
C GLY A 174 69.37 43.42 83.31
N VAL A 175 70.38 43.74 82.51
CA VAL A 175 70.30 43.73 81.04
C VAL A 175 69.97 42.34 80.50
N SER A 176 70.64 41.29 80.97
CA SER A 176 70.35 39.91 80.56
C SER A 176 68.89 39.53 80.85
N LYS A 177 68.33 39.98 81.98
CA LYS A 177 66.90 39.79 82.30
C LYS A 177 65.98 40.54 81.34
N LEU A 178 66.31 41.78 80.96
CA LEU A 178 65.55 42.54 79.97
C LEU A 178 65.58 41.87 78.59
N ILE A 179 66.73 41.33 78.17
CA ILE A 179 66.84 40.56 76.91
C ILE A 179 65.93 39.32 76.97
N GLN A 180 65.91 38.58 78.08
CA GLN A 180 65.02 37.43 78.23
C GLN A 180 63.54 37.82 78.26
N GLN A 181 63.20 38.94 78.89
CA GLN A 181 61.85 39.49 78.87
C GLN A 181 61.42 39.88 77.44
N ALA A 182 62.32 40.49 76.66
CA ALA A 182 62.07 40.79 75.25
C ALA A 182 61.80 39.50 74.45
N ARG A 183 62.61 38.45 74.63
CA ARG A 183 62.39 37.14 73.99
C ARG A 183 61.04 36.53 74.38
N PHE A 184 60.65 36.64 75.64
CA PHE A 184 59.36 36.16 76.12
C PHE A 184 58.19 36.90 75.47
N GLN A 185 58.24 38.24 75.41
CA GLN A 185 57.19 39.05 74.79
C GLN A 185 57.08 38.79 73.28
N VAL A 186 58.21 38.68 72.57
CA VAL A 186 58.23 38.32 71.14
C VAL A 186 57.65 36.92 70.92
N ARG A 187 57.95 35.95 71.78
CA ARG A 187 57.34 34.61 71.69
C ARG A 187 55.82 34.68 71.89
N GLY A 188 55.35 35.51 72.83
CA GLY A 188 53.92 35.80 73.01
C GLY A 188 53.28 36.44 71.77
N TYR A 189 53.98 37.37 71.11
CA TYR A 189 53.54 37.96 69.86
C TYR A 189 53.46 36.95 68.71
N THR A 190 54.55 36.22 68.44
CA THR A 190 54.61 35.24 67.35
C THR A 190 53.57 34.12 67.49
N TYR A 191 53.20 33.76 68.72
CA TYR A 191 52.11 32.81 68.98
C TYR A 191 50.71 33.41 68.82
N SER A 192 50.49 34.64 69.31
CA SER A 192 49.16 35.27 69.33
C SER A 192 48.80 35.99 68.02
N GLY A 193 49.80 36.48 67.28
CA GLY A 193 49.64 37.33 66.09
C GLY A 193 48.95 38.67 66.35
N ARG A 194 48.77 39.08 67.61
CA ARG A 194 47.96 40.26 67.97
C ARG A 194 48.80 41.55 68.02
N PRO A 195 48.27 42.70 67.51
CA PRO A 195 48.98 43.98 67.53
C PRO A 195 49.41 44.45 68.93
N ASP A 196 48.61 44.18 69.96
CA ASP A 196 48.96 44.57 71.34
C ASP A 196 50.21 43.83 71.84
N PHE A 197 50.38 42.57 71.44
CA PHE A 197 51.57 41.78 71.78
C PHE A 197 52.79 42.25 70.98
N GLU A 198 52.61 42.70 69.73
CA GLU A 198 53.67 43.32 68.94
C GLU A 198 54.21 44.56 69.66
N LYS A 199 53.31 45.43 70.13
CA LYS A 199 53.68 46.63 70.88
C LYS A 199 54.47 46.29 72.13
N ASN A 200 54.01 45.32 72.93
CA ASN A 200 54.69 44.87 74.14
C ASN A 200 56.07 44.25 73.83
N ALA A 201 56.18 43.49 72.74
CA ALA A 201 57.43 42.91 72.29
C ALA A 201 58.44 43.99 71.88
N ASN A 202 58.01 44.94 71.06
CA ASN A 202 58.85 46.06 70.63
C ASN A 202 59.29 46.92 71.82
N GLN A 203 58.38 47.21 72.76
CA GLN A 203 58.72 47.95 73.97
C GLN A 203 59.77 47.22 74.82
N ALA A 204 59.62 45.91 75.03
CA ALA A 204 60.60 45.14 75.79
C ALA A 204 61.98 45.09 75.12
N ILE A 205 62.04 45.09 73.77
CA ILE A 205 63.31 45.20 73.04
C ILE A 205 63.93 46.60 73.25
N ASP A 206 63.13 47.66 73.17
CA ASP A 206 63.60 49.04 73.39
C ASP A 206 64.10 49.25 74.82
N GLU A 207 63.43 48.65 75.81
CA GLU A 207 63.86 48.63 77.21
C GLU A 207 65.21 47.91 77.38
N ALA A 208 65.41 46.78 76.71
CA ALA A 208 66.70 46.07 76.74
C ALA A 208 67.83 46.89 76.09
N ILE A 209 67.57 47.54 74.95
CA ILE A 209 68.54 48.44 74.30
C ILE A 209 68.88 49.63 75.21
N THR A 210 67.86 50.23 75.83
CA THR A 210 68.04 51.35 76.77
C THR A 210 68.86 50.90 77.98
N GLY A 211 68.58 49.72 78.54
CA GLY A 211 69.36 49.14 79.64
C GLY A 211 70.84 48.95 79.29
N ILE A 212 71.15 48.48 78.08
CA ILE A 212 72.54 48.35 77.61
C ILE A 212 73.21 49.72 77.50
N ASN A 213 72.53 50.71 76.93
CA ASN A 213 73.09 52.05 76.76
C ASN A 213 73.34 52.76 78.09
N THR A 214 72.46 52.57 79.08
CA THR A 214 72.69 53.06 80.45
C THR A 214 73.92 52.40 81.07
N LEU A 215 74.01 51.06 81.01
CA LEU A 215 75.16 50.33 81.53
C LEU A 215 76.48 50.74 80.85
N ALA A 216 76.45 51.01 79.54
CA ALA A 216 77.61 51.48 78.79
C ALA A 216 78.14 52.83 79.29
N GLY A 217 77.29 53.69 79.87
CA GLY A 217 77.71 54.95 80.49
C GLY A 217 78.42 54.76 81.85
N ASP A 218 78.15 53.65 82.54
CA ASP A 218 78.57 53.42 83.93
C ASP A 218 79.73 52.41 84.05
N ILE A 219 80.17 51.80 82.95
CA ILE A 219 81.16 50.72 82.92
C ILE A 219 82.48 51.14 82.21
N SER A 220 83.56 50.40 82.47
CA SER A 220 84.86 50.57 81.79
C SER A 220 84.74 50.51 80.26
N SER A 221 85.50 51.38 79.60
CA SER A 221 85.51 51.49 78.13
C SER A 221 85.90 50.19 77.39
N GLU A 222 86.55 49.24 78.07
CA GLU A 222 86.94 47.95 77.50
C GLU A 222 85.74 47.06 77.12
N TYR A 223 84.60 47.23 77.77
CA TYR A 223 83.39 46.42 77.54
C TYR A 223 82.46 47.04 76.49
N LEU A 224 82.68 48.31 76.11
CA LEU A 224 81.84 49.03 75.13
C LEU A 224 81.71 48.29 73.79
N PRO A 225 82.75 47.68 73.21
CA PRO A 225 82.60 46.94 71.95
C PRO A 225 81.63 45.76 72.07
N LEU A 226 81.62 45.05 73.20
CA LEU A 226 80.71 43.93 73.45
C LEU A 226 79.27 44.42 73.62
N LEU A 227 79.07 45.48 74.42
CA LEU A 227 77.76 46.10 74.61
C LEU A 227 77.22 46.66 73.29
N GLN A 228 78.07 47.24 72.45
CA GLN A 228 77.65 47.75 71.15
C GLN A 228 77.26 46.62 70.19
N GLN A 229 77.96 45.47 70.20
CA GLN A 229 77.52 44.28 69.47
C GLN A 229 76.19 43.72 70.00
N ALA A 230 75.94 43.79 71.31
CA ALA A 230 74.65 43.41 71.88
C ALA A 230 73.51 44.30 71.37
N VAL A 231 73.72 45.62 71.30
CA VAL A 231 72.76 46.57 70.71
C VAL A 231 72.54 46.30 69.21
N VAL A 232 73.58 45.98 68.45
CA VAL A 232 73.44 45.56 67.04
C VAL A 232 72.56 44.30 66.93
N GLY A 233 72.77 43.32 67.80
CA GLY A 233 71.92 42.14 67.92
C GLY A 233 70.46 42.48 68.19
N LEU A 234 70.18 43.33 69.19
CA LEU A 234 68.81 43.74 69.50
C LEU A 234 68.14 44.58 68.41
N ASN A 235 68.88 45.44 67.71
CA ASN A 235 68.36 46.16 66.55
C ASN A 235 68.01 45.21 65.40
N GLY A 236 68.87 44.23 65.13
CA GLY A 236 68.57 43.15 64.19
C GLY A 236 67.37 42.32 64.61
N TYR A 237 67.22 42.07 65.92
CA TYR A 237 66.07 41.37 66.49
C TYR A 237 64.77 42.16 66.27
N ARG A 238 64.77 43.47 66.56
CA ARG A 238 63.65 44.38 66.30
C ARG A 238 63.26 44.43 64.82
N ALA A 239 64.25 44.52 63.93
CA ALA A 239 64.01 44.52 62.49
C ALA A 239 63.36 43.20 62.03
N ALA A 240 63.82 42.06 62.54
CA ALA A 240 63.26 40.75 62.23
C ALA A 240 61.82 40.58 62.77
N VAL A 241 61.49 41.17 63.94
CA VAL A 241 60.11 41.25 64.46
C VAL A 241 59.22 42.05 63.51
N GLY A 242 59.70 43.20 63.01
CA GLY A 242 58.97 44.00 62.01
C GLY A 242 58.74 43.24 60.70
N GLN A 243 59.76 42.54 60.20
CA GLN A 243 59.64 41.71 59.00
C GLN A 243 58.65 40.55 59.19
N TYR A 244 58.65 39.93 60.38
CA TYR A 244 57.67 38.90 60.74
C TYR A 244 56.23 39.44 60.71
N ARG A 245 55.99 40.65 61.24
CA ARG A 245 54.69 41.31 61.16
C ARG A 245 54.24 41.50 59.72
N ASP A 246 55.11 42.07 58.88
CA ASP A 246 54.76 42.43 57.50
C ASP A 246 54.47 41.18 56.66
N THR A 247 55.27 40.13 56.85
CA THR A 247 55.06 38.84 56.19
C THR A 247 53.80 38.13 56.68
N GLN A 248 53.48 38.20 57.97
CA GLN A 248 52.21 37.69 58.52
C GLN A 248 51.01 38.45 57.95
N ALA A 249 51.08 39.78 57.86
CA ALA A 249 50.03 40.61 57.27
C ALA A 249 49.82 40.31 55.78
N ALA A 250 50.91 40.15 55.02
CA ALA A 250 50.86 39.77 53.61
C ALA A 250 50.22 38.39 53.39
N SER A 251 50.60 37.40 54.21
CA SER A 251 49.99 36.06 54.17
C SER A 251 48.48 36.11 54.47
N LYS A 252 48.05 36.93 55.44
CA LYS A 252 46.63 37.10 55.78
C LYS A 252 45.84 37.77 54.66
N ALA A 253 46.38 38.84 54.07
CA ALA A 253 45.74 39.54 52.96
C ALA A 253 45.57 38.63 51.73
N ALA A 254 46.58 37.82 51.43
CA ALA A 254 46.50 36.82 50.37
C ALA A 254 45.41 35.77 50.63
N LEU A 255 45.29 35.30 51.87
CA LEU A 255 44.23 34.38 52.30
C LEU A 255 42.82 34.98 52.17
N GLU A 256 42.63 36.23 52.63
CA GLU A 256 41.35 36.94 52.51
C GLU A 256 40.95 37.08 51.04
N LYS A 257 41.90 37.47 50.17
CA LYS A 257 41.68 37.56 48.73
C LYS A 257 41.30 36.21 48.11
N MET A 258 42.02 35.14 48.42
CA MET A 258 41.68 33.78 47.95
C MET A 258 40.31 33.33 48.45
N THR A 259 39.93 33.68 49.68
CA THR A 259 38.60 33.36 50.22
C THR A 259 37.50 34.08 49.46
N ALA A 260 37.68 35.37 49.16
CA ALA A 260 36.74 36.14 48.34
C ALA A 260 36.63 35.59 46.92
N LEU A 261 37.77 35.26 46.28
CA LEU A 261 37.80 34.67 44.94
C LEU A 261 37.12 33.30 44.89
N GLY A 262 37.38 32.43 45.89
CA GLY A 262 36.72 31.13 46.02
C GLY A 262 35.20 31.28 46.14
N THR A 263 34.73 32.16 47.02
CA THR A 263 33.29 32.43 47.17
C THR A 263 32.67 32.98 45.88
N LYS A 264 33.37 33.87 45.18
CA LYS A 264 32.94 34.42 43.89
C LYS A 264 32.80 33.33 42.82
N MET A 265 33.75 32.40 42.73
CA MET A 265 33.69 31.27 41.79
C MET A 265 32.53 30.32 42.10
N LEU A 266 32.30 30.00 43.39
CA LEU A 266 31.15 29.18 43.82
C LEU A 266 29.82 29.85 43.46
N THR A 267 29.63 31.11 43.85
CA THR A 267 28.38 31.87 43.55
C THR A 267 28.15 32.04 42.05
N THR A 268 29.21 32.26 41.27
CA THR A 268 29.10 32.32 39.80
C THR A 268 28.70 30.97 39.22
N SER A 269 29.26 29.87 39.74
CA SER A 269 28.91 28.51 39.30
C SER A 269 27.46 28.16 39.65
N ASP A 270 27.00 28.48 40.85
CA ASP A 270 25.61 28.25 41.28
C ASP A 270 24.61 29.04 40.42
N ASP A 271 24.90 30.32 40.14
CA ASP A 271 24.06 31.15 39.30
C ASP A 271 24.05 30.67 37.83
N MET A 272 25.20 30.22 37.31
CA MET A 272 25.25 29.60 35.99
C MET A 272 24.44 28.29 35.93
N ILE A 273 24.51 27.44 36.96
CA ILE A 273 23.69 26.21 37.05
C ILE A 273 22.20 26.57 37.10
N ALA A 274 21.81 27.56 37.91
CA ALA A 274 20.43 28.02 38.02
C ALA A 274 19.90 28.56 36.68
N ARG A 275 20.68 29.37 35.96
CA ARG A 275 20.34 29.87 34.63
C ARG A 275 20.18 28.72 33.62
N GLN A 276 21.07 27.74 33.65
CA GLN A 276 21.00 26.57 32.75
C GLN A 276 19.79 25.68 33.05
N ASN A 277 19.46 25.46 34.32
CA ASN A 277 18.26 24.72 34.72
C ASN A 277 16.98 25.45 34.29
N LYS A 278 16.89 26.76 34.54
CA LYS A 278 15.75 27.58 34.09
C LYS A 278 15.55 27.53 32.57
N SER A 279 16.65 27.63 31.82
CA SER A 279 16.58 27.54 30.36
C SER A 279 16.27 26.13 29.87
N ARG A 280 16.73 25.08 30.58
CA ARG A 280 16.37 23.68 30.31
C ARG A 280 14.88 23.45 30.52
N ASP A 281 14.33 23.95 31.62
CA ASP A 281 12.91 23.76 31.95
C ASP A 281 12.01 24.46 30.92
N ALA A 282 12.36 25.69 30.51
CA ALA A 282 11.65 26.40 29.43
C ALA A 282 11.72 25.68 28.07
N ASP A 283 12.85 25.09 27.72
CA ASP A 283 13.00 24.30 26.49
C ASP A 283 12.23 22.97 26.56
N SER A 284 12.22 22.34 27.74
CA SER A 284 11.46 21.12 28.02
C SER A 284 9.96 21.37 27.86
N GLU A 285 9.44 22.46 28.45
CA GLU A 285 8.04 22.86 28.30
C GLU A 285 7.65 23.08 26.84
N LYS A 286 8.48 23.81 26.07
CA LYS A 286 8.25 24.02 24.63
C LYS A 286 8.26 22.70 23.86
N SER A 287 9.18 21.79 24.19
CA SER A 287 9.32 20.51 23.50
C SER A 287 8.13 19.59 23.78
N VAL A 288 7.69 19.51 25.05
CA VAL A 288 6.48 18.79 25.44
C VAL A 288 5.26 19.36 24.72
N PHE A 289 5.13 20.69 24.65
CA PHE A 289 4.03 21.34 23.93
C PHE A 289 4.05 21.02 22.43
N MET A 290 5.20 21.10 21.76
CA MET A 290 5.33 20.76 20.34
C MET A 290 5.00 19.29 20.07
N ILE A 291 5.48 18.36 20.90
CA ILE A 291 5.17 16.94 20.79
C ILE A 291 3.67 16.69 21.00
N ALA A 292 3.05 17.34 21.98
CA ALA A 292 1.62 17.23 22.24
C ALA A 292 0.78 17.73 21.04
N VAL A 293 1.13 18.89 20.47
CA VAL A 293 0.47 19.44 19.27
C VAL A 293 0.68 18.53 18.06
N ALA A 294 1.90 18.05 17.81
CA ALA A 294 2.20 17.14 16.71
C ALA A 294 1.42 15.81 16.84
N THR A 295 1.32 15.27 18.05
CA THR A 295 0.55 14.05 18.35
C THR A 295 -0.95 14.29 18.14
N ALA A 296 -1.49 15.41 18.61
CA ALA A 296 -2.89 15.77 18.39
C ALA A 296 -3.23 15.91 16.90
N LEU A 297 -2.35 16.58 16.12
CA LEU A 297 -2.51 16.69 14.66
C LEU A 297 -2.44 15.33 13.96
N ALA A 298 -1.50 14.47 14.36
CA ALA A 298 -1.39 13.11 13.83
C ALA A 298 -2.65 12.28 14.10
N LEU A 299 -3.25 12.39 15.28
CA LEU A 299 -4.52 11.74 15.62
C LEU A 299 -5.67 12.27 14.76
N VAL A 300 -5.81 13.59 14.63
CA VAL A 300 -6.85 14.20 13.79
C VAL A 300 -6.72 13.75 12.34
N ILE A 301 -5.51 13.75 11.77
CA ILE A 301 -5.26 13.30 10.40
C ILE A 301 -5.56 11.81 10.26
N SER A 302 -5.22 10.99 11.25
CA SER A 302 -5.50 9.54 11.23
C SER A 302 -7.00 9.27 11.26
N ILE A 303 -7.76 9.98 12.10
CA ILE A 303 -9.23 9.89 12.16
C ILE A 303 -9.85 10.33 10.83
N LEU A 304 -9.38 11.45 10.26
CA LEU A 304 -9.85 11.93 8.96
C LEU A 304 -9.52 10.94 7.84
N ALA A 305 -8.32 10.37 7.82
CA ALA A 305 -7.93 9.36 6.85
C ALA A 305 -8.80 8.10 6.98
N ALA A 306 -9.03 7.61 8.19
CA ALA A 306 -9.91 6.48 8.47
C ALA A 306 -11.36 6.77 8.00
N TRP A 307 -11.87 7.98 8.27
CA TRP A 307 -13.20 8.40 7.81
C TRP A 307 -13.30 8.45 6.27
N VAL A 308 -12.28 9.01 5.60
CA VAL A 308 -12.22 9.08 4.13
C VAL A 308 -12.12 7.68 3.53
N ILE A 309 -11.27 6.80 4.07
CA ILE A 309 -11.11 5.42 3.62
C ILE A 309 -12.43 4.65 3.76
N THR A 310 -13.08 4.71 4.92
CA THR A 310 -14.38 4.07 5.15
C THR A 310 -15.42 4.54 4.14
N ARG A 311 -15.51 5.84 3.88
CA ARG A 311 -16.48 6.40 2.94
C ARG A 311 -16.16 6.10 1.47
N GLN A 312 -14.89 6.05 1.09
CA GLN A 312 -14.47 5.89 -0.32
C GLN A 312 -14.30 4.42 -0.73
N ILE A 313 -14.06 3.53 0.22
CA ILE A 313 -13.79 2.11 -0.05
C ILE A 313 -14.89 1.23 0.57
N THR A 314 -15.10 1.32 1.88
CA THR A 314 -16.01 0.41 2.60
C THR A 314 -17.47 0.58 2.18
N THR A 315 -17.99 1.82 2.14
CA THR A 315 -19.40 2.06 1.75
C THR A 315 -19.72 1.56 0.33
N PRO A 316 -18.92 1.87 -0.72
CA PRO A 316 -19.24 1.43 -2.08
C PRO A 316 -19.03 -0.07 -2.28
N LEU A 317 -18.17 -0.70 -1.47
CA LEU A 317 -18.04 -2.15 -1.40
C LEU A 317 -19.30 -2.79 -0.82
N GLN A 318 -19.87 -2.22 0.26
CA GLN A 318 -21.14 -2.66 0.84
C GLN A 318 -22.30 -2.52 -0.16
N GLU A 319 -22.40 -1.37 -0.85
CA GLU A 319 -23.40 -1.17 -1.92
C GLU A 319 -23.28 -2.22 -3.03
N THR A 320 -22.05 -2.58 -3.40
CA THR A 320 -21.80 -3.60 -4.42
C THR A 320 -22.21 -4.99 -3.92
N LEU A 321 -21.93 -5.32 -2.65
CA LEU A 321 -22.31 -6.58 -2.02
C LEU A 321 -23.83 -6.75 -1.99
N GLU A 322 -24.58 -5.71 -1.61
CA GLU A 322 -26.06 -5.75 -1.60
C GLU A 322 -26.67 -6.05 -2.97
N VAL A 323 -26.04 -5.59 -4.06
CA VAL A 323 -26.52 -5.87 -5.42
C VAL A 323 -26.20 -7.31 -5.82
N VAL A 324 -25.01 -7.81 -5.46
CA VAL A 324 -24.64 -9.20 -5.71
C VAL A 324 -25.56 -10.16 -4.96
N GLU A 325 -25.90 -9.87 -3.70
CA GLU A 325 -26.86 -10.67 -2.92
C GLU A 325 -28.24 -10.73 -3.60
N ARG A 326 -28.73 -9.61 -4.15
CA ARG A 326 -29.99 -9.58 -4.91
C ARG A 326 -29.94 -10.39 -6.21
N VAL A 327 -28.83 -10.29 -6.95
CA VAL A 327 -28.62 -11.11 -8.15
C VAL A 327 -28.60 -12.59 -7.78
N ALA A 328 -27.94 -12.95 -6.67
CA ALA A 328 -27.91 -14.32 -6.15
C ALA A 328 -29.30 -14.81 -5.70
N SER A 329 -30.17 -13.93 -5.20
CA SER A 329 -31.57 -14.25 -4.88
C SER A 329 -32.51 -14.26 -6.10
N GLY A 330 -31.98 -14.06 -7.32
CA GLY A 330 -32.76 -14.09 -8.56
C GLY A 330 -33.42 -12.77 -8.96
N ASP A 331 -33.19 -11.67 -8.23
CA ASP A 331 -33.69 -10.34 -8.62
C ASP A 331 -32.71 -9.65 -9.58
N LEU A 332 -33.02 -9.70 -10.87
CA LEU A 332 -32.25 -9.06 -11.95
C LEU A 332 -32.84 -7.70 -12.38
N SER A 333 -33.76 -7.11 -11.62
CA SER A 333 -34.52 -5.92 -12.05
C SER A 333 -33.73 -4.60 -11.96
N ARG A 334 -32.73 -4.52 -11.08
CA ARG A 334 -31.96 -3.31 -10.81
C ARG A 334 -30.77 -3.15 -11.77
N ASN A 335 -30.51 -1.91 -12.19
CA ASN A 335 -29.28 -1.55 -12.88
C ASN A 335 -28.35 -0.81 -11.91
N LEU A 336 -27.11 -1.27 -11.79
CA LEU A 336 -26.03 -0.59 -11.09
C LEU A 336 -25.59 0.64 -11.90
N ARG A 337 -25.76 1.83 -11.33
CA ARG A 337 -25.22 3.06 -11.90
C ARG A 337 -23.75 3.20 -11.49
N VAL A 338 -22.85 3.04 -12.46
CA VAL A 338 -21.40 3.08 -12.22
C VAL A 338 -20.85 4.44 -12.65
N ASP A 339 -20.71 5.36 -11.70
CA ASP A 339 -20.15 6.70 -11.95
C ASP A 339 -18.63 6.78 -11.64
N ARG A 340 -18.04 5.73 -11.02
CA ARG A 340 -16.61 5.65 -10.64
C ARG A 340 -15.74 4.97 -11.69
N LYS A 341 -14.48 5.41 -11.77
CA LYS A 341 -13.48 4.88 -12.73
C LYS A 341 -12.33 4.08 -12.11
N ASP A 342 -12.35 3.85 -10.80
CA ASP A 342 -11.32 3.09 -10.09
C ASP A 342 -11.63 1.59 -10.04
N GLU A 343 -10.87 0.81 -9.26
CA GLU A 343 -11.03 -0.65 -9.19
C GLU A 343 -12.43 -1.06 -8.72
N LEU A 344 -13.03 -0.30 -7.80
CA LEU A 344 -14.41 -0.54 -7.36
C LEU A 344 -15.42 -0.21 -8.46
N GLY A 345 -15.20 0.86 -9.25
CA GLY A 345 -16.00 1.13 -10.44
C GLY A 345 -15.88 0.00 -11.49
N LYS A 346 -14.68 -0.53 -11.71
CA LYS A 346 -14.46 -1.69 -12.61
C LYS A 346 -15.19 -2.94 -12.12
N LEU A 347 -15.16 -3.21 -10.81
CA LEU A 347 -15.91 -4.31 -10.19
C LEU A 347 -17.41 -4.14 -10.41
N GLN A 348 -17.97 -2.98 -10.08
CA GLN A 348 -19.39 -2.67 -10.28
C GLN A 348 -19.81 -2.81 -11.76
N SER A 349 -18.99 -2.32 -12.69
CA SER A 349 -19.27 -2.44 -14.14
C SER A 349 -19.27 -3.88 -14.64
N THR A 350 -18.44 -4.74 -14.04
CA THR A 350 -18.35 -6.15 -14.41
C THR A 350 -19.55 -6.93 -13.86
N ILE A 351 -19.97 -6.64 -12.62
CA ILE A 351 -21.20 -7.17 -12.05
C ILE A 351 -22.41 -6.75 -12.88
N GLN A 352 -22.50 -5.47 -13.28
CA GLN A 352 -23.60 -5.01 -14.13
C GLN A 352 -23.66 -5.75 -15.47
N ARG A 353 -22.52 -5.98 -16.12
CA ARG A 353 -22.47 -6.78 -17.37
C ARG A 353 -22.96 -8.21 -17.14
N MET A 354 -22.54 -8.85 -16.04
CA MET A 354 -23.02 -10.18 -15.67
C MET A 354 -24.54 -10.20 -15.45
N THR A 355 -25.09 -9.21 -14.73
CA THR A 355 -26.55 -9.08 -14.52
C THR A 355 -27.31 -8.92 -15.84
N VAL A 356 -26.79 -8.13 -16.79
CA VAL A 356 -27.39 -7.98 -18.12
C VAL A 356 -27.38 -9.29 -18.89
N SER A 357 -26.24 -9.99 -18.95
CA SER A 357 -26.15 -11.29 -19.62
C SER A 357 -27.06 -12.36 -18.99
N LEU A 358 -27.19 -12.38 -17.66
CA LEU A 358 -28.16 -13.25 -16.99
C LEU A 358 -29.60 -12.91 -17.38
N ARG A 359 -29.94 -11.63 -17.50
CA ARG A 359 -31.27 -11.17 -17.92
C ARG A 359 -31.58 -11.59 -19.36
N GLU A 360 -30.61 -11.47 -20.26
CA GLU A 360 -30.72 -11.92 -21.66
C GLU A 360 -30.90 -13.45 -21.73
N LEU A 361 -30.13 -14.22 -20.96
CA LEU A 361 -30.28 -15.68 -20.89
C LEU A 361 -31.68 -16.07 -20.38
N VAL A 362 -32.16 -15.45 -19.31
CA VAL A 362 -33.51 -15.71 -18.77
C VAL A 362 -34.59 -15.31 -19.78
N SER A 363 -34.41 -14.20 -20.52
CA SER A 363 -35.33 -13.81 -21.60
C SER A 363 -35.34 -14.83 -22.73
N GLY A 364 -34.17 -15.28 -23.20
CA GLY A 364 -34.07 -16.31 -24.24
C GLY A 364 -34.69 -17.64 -23.83
N ILE A 365 -34.55 -18.04 -22.55
CA ILE A 365 -35.25 -19.21 -22.01
C ILE A 365 -36.77 -18.99 -22.05
N ARG A 366 -37.25 -17.81 -21.64
CA ARG A 366 -38.68 -17.49 -21.68
C ARG A 366 -39.23 -17.55 -23.10
N ASP A 367 -38.53 -16.97 -24.07
CA ASP A 367 -38.93 -16.98 -25.49
C ASP A 367 -38.94 -18.43 -26.04
N GLY A 368 -37.93 -19.23 -25.69
CA GLY A 368 -37.89 -20.65 -26.04
C GLY A 368 -39.05 -21.46 -25.43
N VAL A 369 -39.42 -21.18 -24.17
CA VAL A 369 -40.60 -21.78 -23.52
C VAL A 369 -41.89 -21.36 -24.24
N THR A 370 -42.03 -20.10 -24.67
CA THR A 370 -43.18 -19.65 -25.46
C THR A 370 -43.24 -20.35 -26.82
N GLN A 371 -42.11 -20.50 -27.50
CA GLN A 371 -42.07 -21.23 -28.78
C GLN A 371 -42.44 -22.70 -28.63
N ILE A 372 -41.98 -23.36 -27.56
CA ILE A 372 -42.38 -24.74 -27.23
C ILE A 372 -43.88 -24.82 -26.96
N ALA A 373 -44.44 -23.87 -26.21
CA ALA A 373 -45.87 -23.83 -25.94
C ALA A 373 -46.69 -23.70 -27.24
N SER A 374 -46.31 -22.80 -28.14
CA SER A 374 -46.96 -22.65 -29.45
C SER A 374 -46.80 -23.90 -30.33
N ALA A 375 -45.61 -24.52 -30.35
CA ALA A 375 -45.39 -25.77 -31.09
C ALA A 375 -46.24 -26.93 -30.52
N ALA A 376 -46.46 -26.97 -29.20
CA ALA A 376 -47.34 -27.95 -28.57
C ALA A 376 -48.82 -27.74 -28.96
N GLU A 377 -49.28 -26.48 -29.06
CA GLU A 377 -50.62 -26.15 -29.56
C GLU A 377 -50.80 -26.56 -31.03
N GLU A 378 -49.82 -26.25 -31.89
CA GLU A 378 -49.82 -26.65 -33.30
C GLU A 378 -49.83 -28.18 -33.46
N LEU A 379 -49.01 -28.88 -32.68
CA LEU A 379 -49.00 -30.35 -32.65
C LEU A 379 -50.36 -30.91 -32.22
N SER A 380 -51.01 -30.30 -31.23
CA SER A 380 -52.35 -30.69 -30.80
C SER A 380 -53.37 -30.54 -31.94
N ALA A 381 -53.34 -29.41 -32.67
CA ALA A 381 -54.22 -29.18 -33.81
C ALA A 381 -53.98 -30.17 -34.97
N VAL A 382 -52.72 -30.45 -35.30
CA VAL A 382 -52.36 -31.46 -36.32
C VAL A 382 -52.82 -32.86 -35.88
N THR A 383 -52.74 -33.18 -34.59
CA THR A 383 -53.20 -34.45 -34.04
C THR A 383 -54.72 -34.59 -34.17
N GLU A 384 -55.48 -33.53 -33.88
CA GLU A 384 -56.94 -33.51 -34.11
C GLU A 384 -57.30 -33.67 -35.58
N GLN A 385 -56.63 -32.94 -36.49
CA GLN A 385 -56.86 -33.06 -37.93
C GLN A 385 -56.54 -34.48 -38.42
N THR A 386 -55.46 -35.07 -37.93
CA THR A 386 -55.08 -36.45 -38.26
C THR A 386 -56.14 -37.43 -37.78
N SER A 387 -56.68 -37.24 -36.56
CA SER A 387 -57.78 -38.05 -36.03
C SER A 387 -59.04 -37.96 -36.93
N ALA A 388 -59.40 -36.75 -37.38
CA ALA A 388 -60.51 -36.55 -38.31
C ALA A 388 -60.26 -37.19 -39.68
N GLY A 389 -59.03 -37.10 -40.19
CA GLY A 389 -58.61 -37.76 -41.43
C GLY A 389 -58.71 -39.28 -41.35
N VAL A 390 -58.22 -39.87 -40.25
CA VAL A 390 -58.36 -41.31 -39.98
C VAL A 390 -59.83 -41.73 -39.91
N ASN A 391 -60.70 -40.92 -39.31
CA ASN A 391 -62.13 -41.21 -39.28
C ASN A 391 -62.77 -41.15 -40.68
N SER A 392 -62.36 -40.21 -41.53
CA SER A 392 -62.82 -40.13 -42.92
C SER A 392 -62.33 -41.34 -43.73
N GLN A 393 -61.07 -41.72 -43.57
CA GLN A 393 -60.50 -42.92 -44.19
C GLN A 393 -61.24 -44.19 -43.77
N LYS A 394 -61.66 -44.28 -42.50
CA LYS A 394 -62.53 -45.37 -42.02
C LYS A 394 -63.86 -45.40 -42.79
N VAL A 395 -64.52 -44.26 -42.97
CA VAL A 395 -65.79 -44.17 -43.72
C VAL A 395 -65.61 -44.58 -45.18
N GLU A 396 -64.54 -44.13 -45.85
CA GLU A 396 -64.22 -44.57 -47.22
C GLU A 396 -63.97 -46.08 -47.28
N THR A 397 -63.28 -46.64 -46.27
CA THR A 397 -63.04 -48.08 -46.17
C THR A 397 -64.36 -48.85 -45.99
N ASP A 398 -65.29 -48.34 -45.18
CA ASP A 398 -66.63 -48.94 -45.03
C ASP A 398 -67.43 -48.91 -46.34
N GLN A 399 -67.19 -47.94 -47.24
CA GLN A 399 -67.80 -47.89 -48.59
C GLN A 399 -67.21 -48.89 -49.58
N VAL A 400 -66.04 -49.47 -49.30
CA VAL A 400 -65.48 -50.55 -50.13
C VAL A 400 -66.36 -51.81 -50.05
N ALA A 401 -66.98 -52.11 -48.91
CA ALA A 401 -67.82 -53.30 -48.77
C ALA A 401 -69.05 -53.28 -49.71
N PRO A 402 -69.85 -52.20 -49.79
CA PRO A 402 -70.89 -52.04 -50.81
C PRO A 402 -70.37 -52.16 -52.24
N ALA A 403 -69.25 -51.51 -52.56
CA ALA A 403 -68.66 -51.56 -53.90
C ALA A 403 -68.25 -53.00 -54.29
N MET A 404 -67.67 -53.76 -53.34
CA MET A 404 -67.37 -55.18 -53.54
C MET A 404 -68.64 -56.04 -53.72
N HIS A 405 -69.75 -55.64 -53.09
CA HIS A 405 -71.05 -56.29 -53.27
C HIS A 405 -71.61 -56.06 -54.68
N GLU A 406 -71.58 -54.82 -55.20
CA GLU A 406 -71.95 -54.52 -56.59
C GLU A 406 -71.03 -55.23 -57.59
N MET A 407 -69.73 -55.28 -57.31
CA MET A 407 -68.75 -55.98 -58.14
C MET A 407 -69.03 -57.49 -58.19
N THR A 408 -69.43 -58.08 -57.06
CA THR A 408 -69.83 -59.51 -57.01
C THR A 408 -71.10 -59.75 -57.84
N ALA A 409 -72.08 -58.85 -57.76
CA ALA A 409 -73.32 -58.96 -58.53
C ALA A 409 -73.06 -58.85 -60.05
N THR A 410 -72.20 -57.91 -60.47
CA THR A 410 -71.80 -57.79 -61.88
C THR A 410 -71.01 -59.00 -62.38
N VAL A 411 -70.13 -59.57 -61.56
CA VAL A 411 -69.45 -60.84 -61.90
C VAL A 411 -70.45 -61.99 -62.08
N GLN A 412 -71.47 -62.10 -61.22
CA GLN A 412 -72.54 -63.10 -61.38
C GLN A 412 -73.36 -62.87 -62.65
N GLU A 413 -73.65 -61.61 -62.99
CA GLU A 413 -74.37 -61.25 -64.22
C GLU A 413 -73.56 -61.60 -65.48
N VAL A 414 -72.24 -61.34 -65.47
CA VAL A 414 -71.34 -61.75 -66.56
C VAL A 414 -71.29 -63.27 -66.69
N ALA A 415 -71.26 -64.01 -65.57
CA ALA A 415 -71.29 -65.48 -65.60
C ALA A 415 -72.59 -66.01 -66.20
N ARG A 416 -73.75 -65.44 -65.84
CA ARG A 416 -75.05 -65.79 -66.42
C ARG A 416 -75.10 -65.50 -67.92
N ASN A 417 -74.63 -64.32 -68.35
CA ASN A 417 -74.58 -63.96 -69.76
C ASN A 417 -73.67 -64.90 -70.57
N ALA A 418 -72.57 -65.39 -69.96
CA ALA A 418 -71.69 -66.38 -70.59
C ALA A 418 -72.36 -67.76 -70.73
N GLU A 419 -73.15 -68.17 -69.74
CA GLU A 419 -73.94 -69.42 -69.78
C GLU A 419 -75.05 -69.36 -70.84
N GLU A 420 -75.81 -68.26 -70.88
CA GLU A 420 -76.83 -68.02 -71.92
C GLU A 420 -76.21 -68.00 -73.33
N ALA A 421 -75.04 -67.36 -73.50
CA ALA A 421 -74.33 -67.38 -74.77
C ALA A 421 -73.86 -68.78 -75.18
N SER A 422 -73.45 -69.61 -74.21
CA SER A 422 -73.08 -71.01 -74.44
C SER A 422 -74.29 -71.85 -74.85
N GLU A 423 -75.44 -71.70 -74.19
CA GLU A 423 -76.67 -72.39 -74.57
C GLU A 423 -77.15 -71.98 -75.98
N ALA A 424 -77.11 -70.68 -76.29
CA ALA A 424 -77.44 -70.18 -77.62
C ALA A 424 -76.51 -70.75 -78.71
N ALA A 425 -75.22 -70.92 -78.42
CA ALA A 425 -74.27 -71.55 -79.33
C ALA A 425 -74.59 -73.05 -79.56
N VAL A 426 -74.97 -73.79 -78.51
CA VAL A 426 -75.40 -75.20 -78.62
C VAL A 426 -76.69 -75.32 -79.45
N ALA A 427 -77.66 -74.43 -79.23
CA ALA A 427 -78.89 -74.39 -80.01
C ALA A 427 -78.62 -74.09 -81.50
N ALA A 428 -77.70 -73.18 -81.79
CA ALA A 428 -77.28 -72.86 -83.16
C ALA A 428 -76.59 -74.05 -83.84
N ASP A 429 -75.72 -74.81 -83.15
CA ASP A 429 -75.10 -76.05 -83.68
C ASP A 429 -76.17 -77.09 -84.04
N GLN A 430 -77.15 -77.27 -83.15
CA GLN A 430 -78.26 -78.20 -83.39
C GLN A 430 -79.08 -77.81 -84.63
N GLN A 431 -79.41 -76.53 -84.77
CA GLN A 431 -80.15 -76.01 -85.92
C GLN A 431 -79.36 -76.16 -87.23
N ALA A 432 -78.03 -75.99 -87.18
CA ALA A 432 -77.15 -76.20 -88.34
C ALA A 432 -77.13 -77.67 -88.78
N ARG A 433 -77.09 -78.62 -87.83
CA ARG A 433 -77.18 -80.08 -88.11
C ARG A 433 -78.52 -80.48 -88.73
N ASP A 434 -79.62 -79.91 -88.24
CA ASP A 434 -80.94 -80.14 -88.86
C ASP A 434 -81.02 -79.55 -90.27
N GLY A 435 -80.42 -78.37 -90.48
CA GLY A 435 -80.25 -77.78 -91.81
C GLY A 435 -79.46 -78.68 -92.76
N GLU A 436 -78.35 -79.25 -92.30
CA GLU A 436 -77.52 -80.20 -93.06
C GLU A 436 -78.33 -81.44 -93.49
N ARG A 437 -79.19 -81.96 -92.62
CA ARG A 437 -80.08 -83.10 -92.92
C ARG A 437 -81.09 -82.75 -94.01
N VAL A 438 -81.71 -81.58 -93.96
CA VAL A 438 -82.67 -81.11 -94.96
C VAL A 438 -81.98 -80.88 -96.32
N VAL A 439 -80.76 -80.33 -96.32
CA VAL A 439 -79.98 -80.14 -97.56
C VAL A 439 -79.64 -81.49 -98.20
N ASN A 440 -79.24 -82.49 -97.41
CA ASN A 440 -78.97 -83.84 -97.92
C ASN A 440 -80.22 -84.52 -98.51
N GLU A 441 -81.40 -84.35 -97.90
CA GLU A 441 -82.68 -84.81 -98.48
C GLU A 441 -83.00 -84.12 -99.81
N ALA A 442 -82.73 -82.81 -99.92
CA ALA A 442 -82.92 -82.05 -101.15
C ALA A 442 -81.97 -82.52 -102.28
N ILE A 443 -80.70 -82.80 -101.98
CA ILE A 443 -79.74 -83.35 -102.94
C ILE A 443 -80.24 -84.70 -103.50
N ALA A 444 -80.73 -85.59 -102.63
CA ALA A 444 -81.26 -86.89 -103.04
C ALA A 444 -82.56 -86.79 -103.88
N GLN A 445 -83.32 -85.70 -103.76
CA GLN A 445 -84.46 -85.42 -104.64
C GLN A 445 -84.01 -84.84 -105.99
N ILE A 446 -82.99 -83.98 -106.00
CA ILE A 446 -82.41 -83.40 -107.21
C ILE A 446 -81.76 -84.48 -108.10
N GLU A 447 -81.06 -85.46 -107.53
CA GLU A 447 -80.50 -86.59 -108.29
C GLU A 447 -81.58 -87.44 -108.97
N ARG A 448 -82.69 -87.69 -108.26
CA ARG A 448 -83.86 -88.38 -108.82
C ARG A 448 -84.51 -87.57 -109.95
N LEU A 449 -84.58 -86.25 -109.81
CA LEU A 449 -85.11 -85.36 -110.83
C LEU A 449 -84.19 -85.32 -112.07
N ALA A 450 -82.87 -85.25 -111.88
CA ALA A 450 -81.90 -85.24 -112.97
C ALA A 450 -81.97 -86.52 -113.82
N SER A 451 -82.15 -87.68 -113.18
CA SER A 451 -82.37 -88.96 -113.87
C SER A 451 -83.66 -88.96 -114.72
N ALA A 452 -84.76 -88.42 -114.18
CA ALA A 452 -86.03 -88.31 -114.89
C ALA A 452 -85.96 -87.33 -116.09
N VAL A 453 -85.22 -86.23 -115.96
CA VAL A 453 -84.98 -85.27 -117.05
C VAL A 453 -84.10 -85.87 -118.16
N GLY A 454 -83.10 -86.68 -117.80
CA GLY A 454 -82.27 -87.42 -118.76
C GLY A 454 -83.11 -88.34 -119.66
N ASN A 455 -84.02 -89.12 -119.07
CA ASN A 455 -84.92 -90.00 -119.80
C ASN A 455 -85.89 -89.25 -120.74
N SER A 456 -86.33 -88.04 -120.35
CA SER A 456 -87.19 -87.20 -121.22
C SER A 456 -86.45 -86.60 -122.42
N SER A 457 -85.16 -86.26 -122.25
CA SER A 457 -84.33 -85.73 -123.34
C SER A 457 -84.09 -86.77 -124.43
N GLU A 458 -83.88 -88.02 -124.04
CA GLU A 458 -83.70 -89.15 -124.96
C GLU A 458 -84.97 -89.41 -125.80
N ALA A 459 -86.14 -89.35 -125.16
CA ALA A 459 -87.43 -89.45 -125.84
C ALA A 459 -87.70 -88.28 -126.82
N MET A 460 -87.31 -87.06 -126.46
CA MET A 460 -87.40 -85.89 -127.36
C MET A 460 -86.46 -85.98 -128.55
N GLY A 461 -85.26 -86.55 -128.37
CA GLY A 461 -84.31 -86.81 -129.46
C GLY A 461 -84.89 -87.75 -130.52
N ALA A 462 -85.54 -88.83 -130.10
CA ALA A 462 -86.21 -89.77 -131.00
C ALA A 462 -87.36 -89.11 -131.79
N LEU A 463 -88.14 -88.22 -131.16
CA LEU A 463 -89.24 -87.51 -131.82
C LEU A 463 -88.76 -86.52 -132.89
N LYS A 464 -87.64 -85.84 -132.64
CA LYS A 464 -87.03 -84.92 -133.62
C LYS A 464 -86.63 -85.64 -134.89
N GLN A 465 -86.06 -86.84 -134.76
CA GLN A 465 -85.60 -87.63 -135.90
C GLN A 465 -86.76 -88.06 -136.81
N GLU A 466 -87.94 -88.35 -136.26
CA GLU A 466 -89.14 -88.62 -137.07
C GLU A 466 -89.77 -87.35 -137.68
N SER A 467 -89.64 -86.19 -137.03
CA SER A 467 -90.13 -84.93 -137.59
C SER A 467 -89.32 -84.45 -138.80
N ASP A 468 -88.00 -84.69 -138.82
CA ASP A 468 -87.14 -84.34 -139.96
C ASP A 468 -87.48 -85.17 -141.21
N LYS A 469 -87.90 -86.43 -141.04
CA LYS A 469 -88.45 -87.23 -142.14
C LYS A 469 -89.70 -86.60 -142.75
N ILE A 470 -90.59 -86.03 -141.94
CA ILE A 470 -91.78 -85.32 -142.41
C ILE A 470 -91.39 -84.05 -143.20
N GLY A 471 -90.35 -83.33 -142.77
CA GLY A 471 -89.81 -82.18 -143.49
C GLY A 471 -89.39 -82.49 -144.92
N SER A 472 -88.73 -83.64 -145.13
CA SER A 472 -88.32 -84.06 -146.48
C SER A 472 -89.50 -84.27 -147.45
N VAL A 473 -90.67 -84.66 -146.94
CA VAL A 473 -91.87 -84.87 -147.76
C VAL A 473 -92.53 -83.54 -148.14
N LEU A 474 -92.43 -82.52 -147.28
CA LEU A 474 -92.99 -81.19 -147.53
C LEU A 474 -92.25 -80.41 -148.62
N ASP A 475 -90.94 -80.61 -148.77
CA ASP A 475 -90.18 -79.97 -149.87
C ASP A 475 -90.62 -80.45 -151.26
N VAL A 476 -91.09 -81.71 -151.37
CA VAL A 476 -91.69 -82.22 -152.61
C VAL A 476 -93.02 -81.51 -152.93
N ILE A 477 -93.78 -81.12 -151.90
CA ILE A 477 -95.04 -80.37 -152.06
C ILE A 477 -94.76 -78.93 -152.53
N LYS A 478 -93.70 -78.30 -152.02
CA LYS A 478 -93.29 -76.93 -152.38
C LYS A 478 -92.94 -76.81 -153.88
N SER A 479 -92.36 -77.86 -154.46
CA SER A 479 -92.02 -77.90 -155.89
C SER A 479 -93.24 -77.87 -156.84
N VAL A 480 -94.43 -78.30 -156.39
CA VAL A 480 -95.64 -78.34 -157.25
C VAL A 480 -96.37 -76.98 -157.24
N ALA A 481 -96.29 -76.24 -156.14
CA ALA A 481 -96.93 -74.94 -155.99
C ALA A 481 -96.31 -73.84 -156.87
N GLU A 482 -94.98 -73.86 -157.05
CA GLU A 482 -94.25 -72.93 -157.91
C GLU A 482 -94.66 -73.03 -159.39
N GLN A 483 -95.10 -74.21 -159.83
CA GLN A 483 -95.48 -74.43 -161.23
C GLN A 483 -96.81 -73.76 -161.62
N THR A 484 -97.69 -73.45 -160.66
CA THR A 484 -99.02 -72.92 -160.98
C THR A 484 -99.15 -71.41 -160.75
N ASN A 485 -98.30 -70.86 -159.86
CA ASN A 485 -98.09 -69.41 -159.73
C ASN A 485 -97.75 -68.72 -161.07
N LEU A 486 -97.16 -69.45 -162.02
CA LEU A 486 -96.81 -68.96 -163.36
C LEU A 486 -97.99 -68.89 -164.35
N LEU A 487 -99.06 -69.68 -164.16
CA LEU A 487 -100.27 -69.58 -165.01
C LEU A 487 -101.12 -68.34 -164.66
N ALA A 488 -101.06 -67.91 -163.40
CA ALA A 488 -101.79 -66.74 -162.89
C ALA A 488 -101.32 -65.40 -163.52
N LEU A 489 -100.07 -65.30 -163.98
CA LEU A 489 -99.49 -64.02 -164.41
C LEU A 489 -99.90 -63.59 -165.83
N ASN A 490 -100.10 -64.54 -166.75
CA ASN A 490 -100.40 -64.20 -168.15
C ASN A 490 -101.86 -63.83 -168.39
N ALA A 491 -102.80 -64.26 -167.55
CA ALA A 491 -104.21 -63.91 -167.72
C ALA A 491 -104.51 -62.47 -167.26
N ALA A 492 -103.90 -62.05 -166.15
CA ALA A 492 -104.07 -60.71 -165.56
C ALA A 492 -103.62 -59.56 -166.48
N ILE A 493 -102.75 -59.82 -167.45
CA ILE A 493 -102.23 -58.81 -168.38
C ILE A 493 -103.25 -58.44 -169.48
N GLU A 494 -104.09 -59.37 -169.94
CA GLU A 494 -104.90 -59.15 -171.15
C GLU A 494 -106.28 -58.52 -170.89
N ALA A 495 -106.83 -58.66 -169.67
CA ALA A 495 -108.14 -58.08 -169.35
C ALA A 495 -108.10 -56.55 -169.12
N ALA A 496 -106.96 -56.01 -168.67
CA ALA A 496 -106.74 -54.58 -168.48
C ALA A 496 -106.86 -53.76 -169.79
N ARG A 497 -106.88 -54.43 -170.95
CA ARG A 497 -106.88 -53.82 -172.29
C ARG A 497 -108.27 -53.50 -172.88
N ALA A 498 -109.38 -54.00 -172.32
CA ALA A 498 -110.71 -53.94 -172.96
C ALA A 498 -111.70 -52.87 -172.41
N GLY A 499 -111.33 -52.06 -171.42
CA GLY A 499 -112.21 -51.01 -170.85
C GLY A 499 -113.29 -51.55 -169.89
N GLU A 500 -114.35 -50.75 -169.61
CA GLU A 500 -115.33 -50.99 -168.51
C GLU A 500 -116.08 -52.33 -168.53
N ALA A 501 -115.95 -53.16 -169.57
CA ALA A 501 -116.51 -54.51 -169.61
C ALA A 501 -115.55 -55.65 -169.14
N GLY A 502 -114.26 -55.40 -168.83
CA GLY A 502 -113.25 -56.47 -168.65
C GLY A 502 -112.78 -56.79 -167.22
N ARG A 503 -113.29 -56.08 -166.20
CA ARG A 503 -112.82 -56.14 -164.80
C ARG A 503 -113.03 -57.49 -164.07
N GLY A 504 -113.67 -58.46 -164.72
CA GLY A 504 -113.86 -59.82 -164.20
C GLY A 504 -112.83 -60.85 -164.67
N PHE A 505 -111.89 -60.49 -165.57
CA PHE A 505 -110.88 -61.42 -166.12
C PHE A 505 -109.43 -61.14 -165.67
N ALA A 506 -109.17 -60.05 -164.93
CA ALA A 506 -107.95 -59.88 -164.15
C ALA A 506 -108.14 -60.47 -162.75
#